data_AF-A0A973G4C5-F1
#
_entry.id   AF-A0A973G4C5-F1
#
_cell.length_a   1.000
_cell.length_b   1.000
_cell.length_c   1.000
_cell.angle_alpha   90.00
_cell.angle_beta   90.00
_cell.angle_gamma   90.00
#
_symmetry.space_group_name_H-M   'P 1'
#
loop_
_entity.id
_entity.type
_entity.pdbx_description
1 polymer ?
#
loop_
_entity_poly.entity_id
_entity_poly.type
_entity_poly.pdbx_seq_one_letter_code
_entity_poly.pdbx_strand_id
1 'polypeptide(L)'
;MEDKARRFPYLHFFLFLITLFSTLVAGALQQGVDLIENPWLIWRGIPFSFTLLMILGAHEFGHYFMSRKHDIDVTFPYFIPAPSFIGTFGAFIKMKSPIMDRRILLDVGAAGPLAGMCVTVPVLLIGLSLSEIKYETVETGVSLGSSIFFSGMNWIVHGFLPDDVNLVLHPIAFSGWIGLLFTCLNLLPVGQLDGGHVAYAVIGQKQRIVAKMIIAALVIIGITGWSGWL
;
A
#
# COMPACT_ATOMS: atom_id res chain seq x y z
N MET A 1 14.52 15.23 37.07
CA MET A 1 14.06 13.85 37.26
C MET A 1 12.56 13.86 37.07
N GLU A 2 12.08 13.57 35.87
CA GLU A 2 10.66 13.37 35.62
C GLU A 2 10.52 12.19 34.66
N ASP A 3 9.65 11.29 35.07
CA ASP A 3 9.60 9.89 34.74
C ASP A 3 9.23 9.66 33.26
N LYS A 4 10.21 9.68 32.36
CA LYS A 4 10.09 9.05 31.03
C LYS A 4 10.17 7.53 31.23
N ALA A 5 9.18 6.97 31.91
CA ALA A 5 8.89 5.56 31.88
C ALA A 5 8.83 5.17 30.40
N ARG A 6 9.85 4.44 29.94
CA ARG A 6 9.91 3.79 28.64
C ARG A 6 8.74 2.81 28.58
N ARG A 7 7.52 3.31 28.32
CA ARG A 7 6.39 2.47 27.99
C ARG A 7 6.81 1.72 26.74
N PHE A 8 7.02 0.42 26.89
CA PHE A 8 7.22 -0.49 25.77
C PHE A 8 6.16 -0.16 24.70
N PRO A 9 6.46 -0.25 23.40
CA PRO A 9 5.53 0.11 22.33
C PRO A 9 4.38 -0.92 22.20
N TYR A 10 3.73 -1.31 23.30
CA TYR A 10 2.65 -2.29 23.39
C TYR A 10 1.53 -1.98 22.40
N LEU A 11 1.18 -0.71 22.23
CA LEU A 11 0.14 -0.32 21.28
C LEU A 11 0.54 -0.62 19.83
N HIS A 12 1.76 -0.29 19.43
CA HIS A 12 2.25 -0.54 18.06
C HIS A 12 2.30 -2.03 17.76
N PHE A 13 2.84 -2.79 18.71
CA PHE A 13 2.94 -4.24 18.59
C PHE A 13 1.56 -4.91 18.57
N PHE A 14 0.67 -4.49 19.45
CA PHE A 14 -0.71 -4.99 19.49
C PHE A 14 -1.46 -4.71 18.20
N LEU A 15 -1.38 -3.47 17.68
CA LEU A 15 -2.00 -3.10 16.41
C LEU A 15 -1.42 -3.88 15.22
N PHE A 16 -0.10 -4.10 15.23
CA PHE A 16 0.56 -4.97 14.25
C PHE A 16 0.03 -6.41 14.31
N LEU A 17 -0.12 -6.99 15.51
CA LEU A 17 -0.67 -8.34 15.66
C LEU A 17 -2.12 -8.45 15.18
N ILE A 18 -2.96 -7.46 15.46
CA ILE A 18 -4.33 -7.45 14.95
C ILE A 18 -4.33 -7.32 13.44
N THR A 19 -3.47 -6.46 12.88
CA THR A 19 -3.38 -6.27 11.42
C THR A 19 -2.84 -7.53 10.74
N LEU A 20 -1.89 -8.22 11.35
CA LEU A 20 -1.41 -9.52 10.90
C LEU A 20 -2.56 -10.52 10.86
N PHE A 21 -3.35 -10.61 11.93
CA PHE A 21 -4.51 -11.49 11.96
C PHE A 21 -5.56 -11.12 10.89
N SER A 22 -5.92 -9.84 10.76
CA SER A 22 -6.94 -9.41 9.79
C SER A 22 -6.49 -9.59 8.34
N THR A 23 -5.20 -9.38 8.03
CA THR A 23 -4.63 -9.63 6.70
C THR A 23 -4.47 -11.11 6.39
N LEU A 24 -4.18 -11.96 7.39
CA LEU A 24 -4.19 -13.42 7.24
C LEU A 24 -5.59 -13.93 6.90
N VAL A 25 -6.62 -13.47 7.62
CA VAL A 25 -8.02 -13.79 7.34
C VAL A 25 -8.39 -13.32 5.92
N ALA A 26 -8.10 -12.07 5.57
CA ALA A 26 -8.38 -11.54 4.24
C ALA A 26 -7.70 -12.36 3.12
N GLY A 27 -6.41 -12.69 3.27
CA GLY A 27 -5.67 -13.50 2.31
C GLY A 27 -6.22 -14.93 2.16
N ALA A 28 -6.65 -15.55 3.26
CA ALA A 28 -7.26 -16.88 3.20
C ALA A 28 -8.64 -16.85 2.50
N LEU A 29 -9.47 -15.84 2.79
CA LEU A 29 -10.77 -15.65 2.12
C LEU A 29 -10.61 -15.39 0.62
N GLN A 30 -9.61 -14.61 0.20
CA GLN A 30 -9.29 -14.38 -1.21
C GLN A 30 -8.87 -15.66 -1.96
N GLN A 31 -8.35 -16.65 -1.24
CA GLN A 31 -8.02 -17.97 -1.78
C GLN A 31 -9.24 -18.91 -1.79
N GLY A 32 -10.45 -18.41 -1.52
CA GLY A 32 -11.69 -19.18 -1.50
C GLY A 32 -11.83 -20.12 -0.31
N VAL A 33 -11.06 -19.91 0.77
CA VAL A 33 -11.14 -20.72 1.97
C VAL A 33 -12.36 -20.33 2.79
N ASP A 34 -13.25 -21.28 3.07
CA ASP A 34 -14.27 -21.12 4.10
C ASP A 34 -13.64 -21.30 5.49
N LEU A 35 -13.42 -20.18 6.18
CA LEU A 35 -12.84 -20.14 7.51
C LEU A 35 -13.82 -20.51 8.63
N ILE A 36 -15.13 -20.59 8.33
CA ILE A 36 -16.13 -21.06 9.29
C ILE A 36 -16.05 -22.59 9.38
N GLU A 37 -15.97 -23.25 8.23
CA GLU A 37 -15.85 -24.71 8.15
C GLU A 37 -14.42 -25.20 8.46
N ASN A 38 -13.40 -24.49 7.97
CA ASN A 38 -12.00 -24.89 8.11
C ASN A 38 -11.08 -23.77 8.64
N PRO A 39 -11.25 -23.33 9.91
CA PRO A 39 -10.43 -22.28 10.53
C PRO A 39 -8.91 -22.49 10.44
N TRP A 40 -8.46 -23.76 10.42
CA TRP A 40 -7.05 -24.15 10.37
C TRP A 40 -6.38 -23.76 9.05
N LEU A 41 -7.14 -23.55 7.97
CA LEU A 41 -6.61 -23.16 6.67
C LEU A 41 -6.25 -21.66 6.56
N ILE A 42 -6.33 -20.90 7.67
CA ILE A 42 -5.88 -19.50 7.74
C ILE A 42 -4.43 -19.30 7.29
N TRP A 43 -3.59 -20.33 7.40
CA TRP A 43 -2.20 -20.29 6.93
C TRP A 43 -2.09 -20.03 5.42
N ARG A 44 -3.13 -20.33 4.62
CA ARG A 44 -3.16 -20.00 3.18
C ARG A 44 -3.12 -18.49 2.91
N GLY A 45 -3.47 -17.67 3.90
CA GLY A 45 -3.32 -16.21 3.83
C GLY A 45 -1.89 -15.70 4.08
N ILE A 46 -0.96 -16.56 4.53
CA ILE A 46 0.42 -16.17 4.86
C ILE A 46 1.12 -15.48 3.69
N PRO A 47 1.11 -16.03 2.44
CA PRO A 47 1.81 -15.41 1.34
C PRO A 47 1.36 -13.98 1.09
N PHE A 48 0.05 -13.70 1.14
CA PHE A 48 -0.52 -12.36 1.00
C PHE A 48 -0.17 -11.43 2.17
N SER A 49 -0.46 -11.87 3.40
CA SER A 49 -0.30 -11.07 4.61
C SER A 49 1.15 -10.67 4.82
N PHE A 50 2.07 -11.62 4.66
CA PHE A 50 3.50 -11.41 4.85
C PHE A 50 4.04 -10.37 3.86
N THR A 51 3.75 -10.51 2.57
CA THR A 51 4.27 -9.59 1.55
C THR A 51 3.61 -8.23 1.61
N LEU A 52 2.31 -8.15 1.90
CA LEU A 52 1.62 -6.87 2.09
C LEU A 52 2.19 -6.09 3.28
N LEU A 53 2.34 -6.74 4.44
CA LEU A 53 2.92 -6.11 5.63
C LEU A 53 4.39 -5.76 5.44
N MET A 54 5.13 -6.53 4.65
CA MET A 54 6.51 -6.18 4.28
C MET A 54 6.55 -4.90 3.45
N ILE A 55 5.66 -4.74 2.47
CA ILE A 55 5.58 -3.52 1.64
C ILE A 55 5.20 -2.30 2.48
N LEU A 56 4.11 -2.40 3.26
CA LEU A 56 3.64 -1.32 4.12
C LEU A 56 4.68 -0.97 5.20
N GLY A 57 5.28 -2.00 5.80
CA GLY A 57 6.35 -1.85 6.77
C GLY A 57 7.55 -1.14 6.16
N ALA A 58 8.04 -1.57 5.00
CA ALA A 58 9.16 -0.93 4.32
C ALA A 58 8.88 0.54 3.99
N HIS A 59 7.65 0.85 3.56
CA HIS A 59 7.21 2.22 3.32
C HIS A 59 7.31 3.09 4.59
N GLU A 60 6.66 2.66 5.68
CA GLU A 60 6.69 3.42 6.94
C GLU A 60 8.07 3.47 7.59
N PHE A 61 8.86 2.41 7.46
CA PHE A 61 10.24 2.40 7.93
C PHE A 61 11.14 3.32 7.09
N GLY A 62 10.86 3.50 5.80
CA GLY A 62 11.52 4.50 4.96
C GLY A 62 11.35 5.91 5.54
N HIS A 63 10.12 6.28 5.86
CA HIS A 63 9.81 7.54 6.55
C HIS A 63 10.49 7.63 7.93
N TYR A 64 10.44 6.56 8.71
CA TYR A 64 11.04 6.50 10.04
C TYR A 64 12.56 6.73 10.00
N PHE A 65 13.28 5.96 9.17
CA PHE A 65 14.74 6.04 9.10
C PHE A 65 15.20 7.39 8.55
N MET A 66 14.52 7.93 7.54
CA MET A 66 14.85 9.26 7.01
C MET A 66 14.60 10.36 8.06
N SER A 67 13.47 10.29 8.76
CA SER A 67 13.16 11.24 9.84
C SER A 67 14.21 11.18 10.96
N ARG A 68 14.62 9.96 11.36
CA ARG A 68 15.67 9.78 12.38
C ARG A 68 17.03 10.27 11.92
N LYS A 69 17.36 10.15 10.64
CA LYS A 69 18.60 10.70 10.06
C LYS A 69 18.65 12.24 10.15
N HIS A 70 17.50 12.89 10.14
CA HIS A 70 17.37 14.35 10.27
C HIS A 70 17.00 14.80 11.70
N ASP A 71 17.21 13.95 12.70
CA ASP A 71 16.91 14.24 14.12
C ASP A 71 15.46 14.67 14.38
N ILE A 72 14.52 14.19 13.56
CA ILE A 72 13.09 14.41 13.74
C ILE A 72 12.51 13.31 14.65
N ASP A 73 11.76 13.74 15.67
CA ASP A 73 11.09 12.83 16.58
C ASP A 73 9.85 12.21 15.93
N VAL A 74 9.85 10.89 15.79
CA VAL A 74 8.77 10.11 15.18
C VAL A 74 8.38 8.92 16.05
N THR A 75 7.16 8.39 15.86
CA THR A 75 6.74 7.13 16.47
C THR A 75 7.22 5.93 15.65
N PHE A 76 7.10 4.72 16.22
CA PHE A 76 7.06 3.51 15.40
C PHE A 76 5.80 3.49 14.51
N PRO A 77 5.78 2.67 13.45
CA PRO A 77 4.60 2.53 12.59
C PRO A 77 3.37 2.06 13.38
N TYR A 78 2.22 2.64 13.05
CA TYR A 78 0.90 2.17 13.47
C TYR A 78 0.27 1.44 12.28
N PHE A 79 0.12 0.12 12.39
CA PHE A 79 -0.64 -0.67 11.41
C PHE A 79 -2.12 -0.62 11.76
N ILE A 80 -2.97 -0.30 10.78
CA ILE A 80 -4.41 -0.14 11.03
C ILE A 80 -5.14 -1.38 10.52
N PRO A 81 -5.69 -2.23 11.41
CA PRO A 81 -6.45 -3.39 10.99
C PRO A 81 -7.80 -2.96 10.41
N ALA A 82 -8.28 -3.72 9.43
CA ALA A 82 -9.61 -3.53 8.87
C ALA A 82 -10.22 -4.88 8.51
N PRO A 83 -11.48 -5.18 8.86
CA PRO A 83 -12.20 -6.33 8.33
C PRO A 83 -12.68 -6.03 6.90
N SER A 84 -11.75 -5.72 6.00
CA SER A 84 -12.00 -5.37 4.61
C SER A 84 -11.43 -6.45 3.68
N PHE A 85 -11.70 -6.32 2.37
CA PHE A 85 -11.14 -7.22 1.35
C PHE A 85 -9.60 -7.31 1.41
N ILE A 86 -8.91 -6.25 1.84
CA ILE A 86 -7.44 -6.19 1.94
C ILE A 86 -6.95 -6.59 3.34
N GLY A 87 -7.81 -6.51 4.37
CA GLY A 87 -7.44 -6.82 5.75
C GLY A 87 -6.75 -5.68 6.51
N THR A 88 -6.52 -4.51 5.89
CA THR A 88 -5.89 -3.34 6.52
C THR A 88 -6.30 -2.03 5.85
N PHE A 89 -6.28 -0.93 6.59
CA PHE A 89 -6.36 0.43 6.04
C PHE A 89 -4.98 1.04 5.72
N GLY A 90 -3.92 0.26 5.87
CA GLY A 90 -2.54 0.70 5.71
C GLY A 90 -1.84 0.87 7.05
N ALA A 91 -0.71 1.56 7.01
CA ALA A 91 0.08 1.93 8.18
C ALA A 91 0.45 3.41 8.09
N PHE A 92 0.83 4.01 9.22
CA PHE A 92 1.37 5.37 9.25
C PHE A 92 2.31 5.57 10.44
N ILE A 93 3.30 6.46 10.29
CA ILE A 93 4.05 7.03 11.42
C ILE A 93 3.47 8.36 11.86
N LYS A 94 3.59 8.67 13.16
CA LYS A 94 3.20 9.96 13.70
C LYS A 94 4.44 10.82 13.95
N MET A 95 4.46 11.99 13.31
CA MET A 95 5.45 13.05 13.57
C MET A 95 5.18 13.70 14.93
N LYS A 96 6.20 13.84 15.77
CA LYS A 96 6.10 14.49 17.10
C LYS A 96 6.67 15.91 17.10
N SER A 97 7.50 16.24 16.12
CA SER A 97 8.04 17.58 15.91
C SER A 97 7.73 18.07 14.49
N PRO A 98 7.56 19.39 14.29
CA PRO A 98 7.32 19.96 12.96
C PRO A 98 8.58 19.89 12.09
N ILE A 99 8.41 19.62 10.79
CA ILE A 99 9.50 19.75 9.80
C ILE A 99 9.51 21.20 9.30
N MET A 100 10.60 21.92 9.60
CA MET A 100 10.73 23.34 9.24
C MET A 100 11.48 23.57 7.92
N ASP A 101 12.26 22.59 7.45
CA ASP A 101 13.05 22.66 6.23
C ASP A 101 12.38 21.88 5.09
N ARG A 102 12.22 22.53 3.93
CA ARG A 102 11.63 21.94 2.73
C ARG A 102 12.47 20.80 2.15
N ARG A 103 13.79 20.84 2.31
CA ARG A 103 14.68 19.76 1.85
C ARG A 103 14.44 18.50 2.68
N ILE A 104 14.37 18.65 4.00
CA ILE A 104 14.06 17.55 4.90
C ILE A 104 12.65 17.01 4.63
N LEU A 105 11.69 17.90 4.36
CA LEU A 105 10.32 17.51 3.98
C LEU A 105 10.29 16.69 2.68
N LEU A 106 11.11 17.07 1.70
CA LEU A 106 11.26 16.33 0.44
C LEU A 106 11.89 14.96 0.69
N ASP A 107 13.00 14.91 1.44
CA ASP A 107 13.74 13.68 1.73
C ASP A 107 12.86 12.67 2.46
N VAL A 108 12.16 13.11 3.52
CA VAL A 108 11.22 12.26 4.26
C VAL A 108 10.05 11.86 3.36
N GLY A 109 9.39 12.82 2.71
CA GLY A 109 8.23 12.54 1.85
C GLY A 109 8.53 11.58 0.69
N ALA A 110 9.76 11.57 0.16
CA ALA A 110 10.17 10.63 -0.89
C ALA A 110 10.60 9.26 -0.34
N ALA A 111 11.14 9.20 0.88
CA ALA A 111 11.75 7.99 1.44
C ALA A 111 10.77 6.83 1.57
N GLY A 112 9.55 7.07 2.07
CA GLY A 112 8.55 6.01 2.22
C GLY A 112 8.12 5.37 0.89
N PRO A 113 7.62 6.15 -0.08
CA PRO A 113 7.26 5.64 -1.41
C PRO A 113 8.41 4.88 -2.09
N LEU A 114 9.63 5.40 -2.02
CA LEU A 114 10.80 4.73 -2.61
C LEU A 114 11.11 3.40 -1.91
N ALA A 115 11.12 3.36 -0.58
CA ALA A 115 11.37 2.13 0.19
C ALA A 115 10.28 1.08 -0.06
N GLY A 116 9.01 1.50 -0.09
CA GLY A 116 7.88 0.64 -0.44
C GLY A 116 7.99 0.06 -1.86
N MET A 117 8.38 0.89 -2.83
CA MET A 117 8.61 0.44 -4.21
C MET A 117 9.77 -0.54 -4.33
N CYS A 118 10.88 -0.33 -3.62
CA CYS A 118 12.01 -1.27 -3.59
C CYS A 118 11.60 -2.69 -3.17
N VAL A 119 10.58 -2.83 -2.32
CA VAL A 119 10.02 -4.12 -1.91
C VAL A 119 8.91 -4.58 -2.85
N THR A 120 8.06 -3.67 -3.31
CA THR A 120 6.93 -3.98 -4.19
C THR A 120 7.37 -4.58 -5.52
N VAL A 121 8.46 -4.07 -6.10
CA VAL A 121 9.00 -4.56 -7.39
C VAL A 121 9.37 -6.05 -7.33
N PRO A 122 10.26 -6.52 -6.44
CA PRO A 122 10.59 -7.95 -6.38
C PRO A 122 9.37 -8.80 -6.00
N VAL A 123 8.51 -8.32 -5.10
CA VAL A 123 7.25 -9.02 -4.76
C VAL A 123 6.37 -9.20 -5.99
N LEU A 124 6.22 -8.18 -6.83
CA LEU A 124 5.45 -8.28 -8.07
C LEU A 124 6.07 -9.23 -9.07
N LEU A 125 7.39 -9.19 -9.29
CA LEU A 125 8.04 -10.11 -10.23
C LEU A 125 7.87 -11.57 -9.79
N ILE A 126 8.11 -11.86 -8.51
CA ILE A 126 7.93 -13.20 -7.94
C ILE A 126 6.46 -13.60 -8.02
N GLY A 127 5.56 -12.73 -7.57
CA GLY A 127 4.13 -12.99 -7.57
C GLY A 127 3.60 -13.27 -8.97
N LEU A 128 3.95 -12.44 -9.95
CA LEU A 128 3.55 -12.62 -11.34
C LEU A 128 4.08 -13.93 -11.91
N SER A 129 5.32 -14.32 -11.59
CA SER A 129 5.88 -15.60 -12.05
C SER A 129 5.16 -16.84 -11.47
N LEU A 130 4.45 -16.66 -10.34
CA LEU A 130 3.63 -17.70 -9.70
C LEU A 130 2.15 -17.61 -10.10
N SER A 131 1.75 -16.58 -10.84
CA SER A 131 0.37 -16.39 -11.30
C SER A 131 0.03 -17.37 -12.43
N GLU A 132 -1.23 -17.79 -12.49
CA GLU A 132 -1.72 -18.74 -13.48
C GLU A 132 -2.42 -18.01 -14.63
N ILE A 133 -2.15 -18.45 -15.86
CA ILE A 133 -2.85 -17.98 -17.06
C ILE A 133 -3.98 -18.97 -17.33
N LYS A 134 -5.23 -18.50 -17.34
CA LYS A 134 -6.41 -19.32 -17.62
C LYS A 134 -7.15 -18.83 -18.85
N TYR A 135 -7.58 -19.78 -19.67
CA TYR A 135 -8.47 -19.56 -20.81
C TYR A 135 -9.92 -19.65 -20.31
N GLU A 136 -10.43 -18.60 -19.66
CA GLU A 136 -11.82 -18.57 -19.20
C GLU A 136 -12.56 -17.32 -19.68
N THR A 137 -13.72 -17.59 -20.29
CA THR A 137 -14.72 -16.65 -20.82
C THR A 137 -15.69 -16.12 -19.76
N VAL A 138 -15.52 -16.49 -18.48
CA VAL A 138 -16.43 -16.11 -17.39
C VAL A 138 -15.65 -15.28 -16.37
N GLU A 139 -16.12 -14.05 -16.14
CA GLU A 139 -15.63 -13.11 -15.10
C GLU A 139 -15.90 -13.64 -13.68
N THR A 140 -15.33 -14.78 -13.30
CA THR A 140 -15.35 -15.25 -11.91
C THR A 140 -14.22 -14.59 -11.13
N GLY A 141 -14.34 -13.29 -10.89
CA GLY A 141 -13.36 -12.52 -10.12
C GLY A 141 -13.56 -11.02 -10.19
N VAL A 142 -12.87 -10.29 -9.31
CA VAL A 142 -12.82 -8.83 -9.37
C VAL A 142 -11.80 -8.43 -10.43
N SER A 143 -12.24 -7.78 -11.50
CA SER A 143 -11.32 -7.18 -12.48
C SER A 143 -10.52 -6.07 -11.81
N LEU A 144 -9.21 -6.23 -11.78
CA LEU A 144 -8.30 -5.24 -11.20
C LEU A 144 -7.87 -4.25 -12.28
N GLY A 145 -7.90 -2.96 -11.94
CA GLY A 145 -7.36 -1.93 -12.82
C GLY A 145 -5.88 -2.15 -13.10
N SER A 146 -5.46 -1.97 -14.36
CA SER A 146 -4.06 -2.04 -14.75
C SER A 146 -3.42 -0.64 -14.74
N SER A 147 -2.21 -0.55 -14.20
CA SER A 147 -1.36 0.64 -14.33
C SER A 147 -0.27 0.39 -15.36
N ILE A 148 0.28 1.44 -15.98
CA ILE A 148 1.40 1.29 -16.94
C ILE A 148 2.55 0.51 -16.31
N PHE A 149 2.85 0.78 -15.03
CA PHE A 149 3.89 0.09 -14.29
C PHE A 149 3.57 -1.40 -14.12
N PHE A 150 2.35 -1.72 -13.67
CA PHE A 150 1.91 -3.11 -13.52
C PHE A 150 1.92 -3.86 -14.86
N SER A 151 1.38 -3.26 -15.92
CA SER A 151 1.38 -3.85 -17.28
C SER A 151 2.79 -4.07 -17.80
N GLY A 152 3.72 -3.14 -17.54
CA GLY A 152 5.13 -3.30 -17.88
C GLY A 152 5.78 -4.47 -17.15
N MET A 153 5.51 -4.62 -15.85
CA MET A 153 6.02 -5.78 -15.08
C MET A 153 5.41 -7.10 -15.54
N ASN A 154 4.11 -7.10 -15.84
CA ASN A 154 3.43 -8.26 -16.41
C ASN A 154 4.06 -8.67 -17.74
N TRP A 155 4.31 -7.70 -18.62
CA TRP A 155 4.96 -7.93 -19.90
C TRP A 155 6.40 -8.46 -19.76
N ILE A 156 7.16 -8.00 -18.76
CA ILE A 156 8.51 -8.53 -18.48
C ILE A 156 8.46 -10.03 -18.10
N VAL A 157 7.44 -10.45 -17.34
CA VAL A 157 7.34 -11.82 -16.82
C VAL A 157 6.69 -12.78 -17.81
N HIS A 158 5.57 -12.37 -18.41
CA HIS A 158 4.73 -13.23 -19.24
C HIS A 158 4.78 -12.91 -20.74
N GLY A 159 5.42 -11.79 -21.13
CA GLY A 159 5.44 -11.32 -22.51
C GLY A 159 4.09 -10.76 -22.97
N PHE A 160 3.83 -10.89 -24.27
CA PHE A 160 2.54 -10.52 -24.84
C PHE A 160 1.52 -11.62 -24.56
N LEU A 161 0.51 -11.30 -23.76
CA LEU A 161 -0.64 -12.16 -23.52
C LEU A 161 -1.75 -11.77 -24.52
N PRO A 162 -2.37 -12.73 -25.24
CA PRO A 162 -3.49 -12.41 -26.11
C PRO A 162 -4.74 -12.00 -25.30
N ASP A 163 -5.68 -11.30 -25.94
CA ASP A 163 -6.85 -10.73 -25.25
C ASP A 163 -7.86 -11.78 -24.71
N ASP A 164 -7.68 -13.06 -25.07
CA ASP A 164 -8.55 -14.18 -24.66
C ASP A 164 -8.06 -14.91 -23.40
N VAL A 165 -6.93 -14.48 -22.81
CA VAL A 165 -6.41 -15.06 -21.57
C VAL A 165 -6.59 -14.12 -20.39
N ASN A 166 -7.06 -14.68 -19.28
CA ASN A 166 -7.14 -13.97 -18.01
C ASN A 166 -6.00 -14.41 -17.08
N LEU A 167 -5.30 -13.44 -16.51
CA LEU A 167 -4.24 -13.70 -15.54
C LEU A 167 -4.83 -13.75 -14.12
N VAL A 168 -4.86 -14.95 -13.54
CA VAL A 168 -5.27 -15.15 -12.15
C VAL A 168 -4.08 -14.84 -11.26
N LEU A 169 -4.15 -13.74 -10.53
CA LEU A 169 -3.05 -13.28 -9.69
C LEU A 169 -2.82 -14.21 -8.50
N HIS A 170 -1.57 -14.65 -8.34
CA HIS A 170 -1.12 -15.26 -7.09
C HIS A 170 -1.27 -14.24 -5.93
N PRO A 171 -1.56 -14.68 -4.68
CA PRO A 171 -1.68 -13.80 -3.51
C PRO A 171 -0.52 -12.81 -3.32
N ILE A 172 0.70 -13.25 -3.65
CA ILE A 172 1.91 -12.42 -3.64
C ILE A 172 1.81 -11.31 -4.69
N ALA A 173 1.41 -11.63 -5.92
CA ALA A 173 1.23 -10.64 -7.00
C ALA A 173 0.15 -9.63 -6.63
N PHE A 174 -0.96 -10.12 -6.06
CA PHE A 174 -2.05 -9.28 -5.61
C PHE A 174 -1.61 -8.31 -4.51
N SER A 175 -0.83 -8.77 -3.52
CA SER A 175 -0.25 -7.87 -2.51
C SER A 175 0.67 -6.80 -3.11
N GLY A 176 1.42 -7.14 -4.15
CA GLY A 176 2.28 -6.21 -4.89
C GLY A 176 1.46 -5.18 -5.66
N TRP A 177 0.35 -5.60 -6.28
CA TRP A 177 -0.60 -4.69 -6.92
C TRP A 177 -1.20 -3.70 -5.92
N ILE A 178 -1.59 -4.18 -4.72
CA ILE A 178 -2.04 -3.32 -3.62
C ILE A 178 -0.91 -2.37 -3.18
N GLY A 179 0.33 -2.84 -3.13
CA GLY A 179 1.50 -2.00 -2.84
C GLY A 179 1.66 -0.83 -3.81
N LEU A 180 1.47 -1.07 -5.11
CA LEU A 180 1.44 -0.02 -6.13
C LEU A 180 0.28 0.95 -5.90
N LEU A 181 -0.90 0.42 -5.55
CA LEU A 181 -2.08 1.25 -5.26
C LEU A 181 -1.82 2.19 -4.07
N PHE A 182 -1.34 1.66 -2.94
CA PHE A 182 -1.02 2.49 -1.77
C PHE A 182 0.07 3.52 -2.07
N THR A 183 1.10 3.14 -2.82
CA THR A 183 2.16 4.06 -3.23
C THR A 183 1.62 5.18 -4.11
N CYS A 184 0.78 4.85 -5.11
CA CYS A 184 0.16 5.82 -5.99
C CYS A 184 -0.73 6.81 -5.22
N LEU A 185 -1.56 6.30 -4.30
CA LEU A 185 -2.40 7.13 -3.44
C LEU A 185 -1.54 8.05 -2.57
N ASN A 186 -0.49 7.53 -1.94
CA ASN A 186 0.42 8.34 -1.12
C ASN A 186 1.18 9.38 -1.95
N LEU A 187 1.47 9.12 -3.23
CA LEU A 187 2.14 10.07 -4.12
C LEU A 187 1.21 11.13 -4.75
N LEU A 188 -0.10 11.09 -4.48
CA LEU A 188 -0.98 12.18 -4.88
C LEU A 188 -0.52 13.48 -4.20
N PRO A 189 -0.39 14.60 -4.95
CA PRO A 189 0.10 15.87 -4.40
C PRO A 189 -0.99 16.63 -3.63
N VAL A 190 -1.61 15.95 -2.65
CA VAL A 190 -2.80 16.40 -1.93
C VAL A 190 -2.60 16.26 -0.43
N GLY A 191 -2.94 17.30 0.33
CA GLY A 191 -3.04 17.23 1.79
C GLY A 191 -1.75 16.79 2.48
N GLN A 192 -1.89 15.84 3.41
CA GLN A 192 -0.81 15.26 4.22
C GLN A 192 -0.21 13.98 3.61
N LEU A 193 -0.60 13.63 2.39
CA LEU A 193 0.01 12.51 1.67
C LEU A 193 1.47 12.84 1.35
N ASP A 194 2.28 11.81 1.12
CA ASP A 194 3.70 11.92 0.81
C ASP A 194 3.96 12.81 -0.40
N GLY A 195 3.18 12.62 -1.47
CA GLY A 195 3.19 13.46 -2.67
C GLY A 195 2.82 14.90 -2.36
N GLY A 196 1.97 15.14 -1.35
CA GLY A 196 1.64 16.47 -0.85
C GLY A 196 2.86 17.17 -0.24
N HIS A 197 3.61 16.44 0.60
CA HIS A 197 4.87 16.92 1.19
C HIS A 197 5.94 17.18 0.12
N VAL A 198 6.13 16.24 -0.82
CA VAL A 198 7.05 16.38 -1.95
C VAL A 198 6.68 17.57 -2.82
N ALA A 199 5.41 17.69 -3.22
CA ALA A 199 4.94 18.81 -4.02
C ALA A 199 5.11 20.14 -3.28
N TYR A 200 4.78 20.21 -1.99
CA TYR A 200 4.98 21.42 -1.20
C TYR A 200 6.45 21.80 -1.09
N ALA A 201 7.36 20.83 -0.95
CA ALA A 201 8.79 21.10 -0.92
C ALA A 201 9.30 21.72 -2.23
N VAL A 202 8.81 21.23 -3.38
CA VAL A 202 9.25 21.67 -4.72
C VAL A 202 8.60 23.00 -5.14
N ILE A 203 7.27 23.11 -5.05
CA ILE A 203 6.52 24.27 -5.58
C ILE A 203 5.96 25.21 -4.48
N GLY A 204 6.23 24.92 -3.21
CA GLY A 204 5.83 25.75 -2.08
C GLY A 204 4.31 25.86 -1.96
N GLN A 205 3.83 27.07 -1.63
CA GLN A 205 2.41 27.34 -1.40
C GLN A 205 1.50 27.06 -2.62
N LYS A 206 2.07 26.99 -3.84
CA LYS A 206 1.32 26.63 -5.05
C LYS A 206 0.75 25.20 -4.99
N GLN A 207 1.34 24.32 -4.17
CA GLN A 207 0.81 22.97 -3.93
C GLN A 207 -0.65 23.01 -3.47
N ARG A 208 -1.09 24.03 -2.73
CA ARG A 208 -2.50 24.14 -2.29
C ARG A 208 -3.48 24.29 -3.47
N ILE A 209 -3.07 24.97 -4.54
CA ILE A 209 -3.88 25.12 -5.76
C ILE A 209 -3.88 23.79 -6.52
N VAL A 210 -2.71 23.18 -6.69
CA VAL A 210 -2.55 21.86 -7.33
C VAL A 210 -3.40 20.79 -6.64
N ALA A 211 -3.36 20.75 -5.31
CA ALA A 211 -4.15 19.82 -4.51
C ALA A 211 -5.66 20.00 -4.74
N LYS A 212 -6.16 21.25 -4.76
CA LYS A 212 -7.57 21.54 -5.04
C LYS A 212 -7.97 21.11 -6.45
N MET A 213 -7.15 21.39 -7.46
CA MET A 213 -7.41 20.99 -8.84
C MET A 213 -7.48 19.46 -8.97
N ILE A 214 -6.57 18.74 -8.31
CA ILE A 214 -6.56 17.27 -8.36
C ILE A 214 -7.75 16.68 -7.62
N ILE A 215 -8.13 17.21 -6.45
CA ILE A 215 -9.36 16.77 -5.77
C ILE A 215 -10.58 17.01 -6.67
N ALA A 216 -10.70 18.19 -7.28
CA ALA A 216 -11.82 18.50 -8.18
C ALA A 216 -11.85 17.53 -9.39
N ALA A 217 -10.70 17.27 -10.00
CA ALA A 217 -10.58 16.31 -11.10
C ALA A 217 -10.98 14.90 -10.67
N LEU A 218 -10.52 14.42 -9.51
CA LEU A 218 -10.89 13.11 -8.97
C LEU A 218 -12.39 13.00 -8.70
N VAL A 219 -13.03 14.05 -8.17
CA VAL A 219 -14.49 14.09 -7.96
C VAL A 219 -15.23 14.03 -9.30
N ILE A 220 -14.80 14.82 -10.29
CA ILE A 220 -15.43 14.80 -11.62
C ILE A 220 -15.30 13.41 -12.24
N ILE A 221 -14.09 12.83 -12.26
CA ILE A 221 -13.85 11.48 -12.78
C ILE A 221 -14.66 10.44 -12.01
N GLY A 222 -14.76 10.55 -10.68
CA GLY A 222 -15.53 9.64 -9.84
C GLY A 222 -17.03 9.69 -10.13
N ILE A 223 -17.58 10.85 -10.48
CA ILE A 223 -19.00 11.02 -10.84
C ILE A 223 -19.27 10.58 -12.29
N THR A 224 -18.40 10.94 -13.24
CA THR A 224 -18.63 10.69 -14.66
C THR A 224 -18.13 9.33 -15.14
N GLY A 225 -17.13 8.78 -14.47
CA GLY A 225 -16.37 7.60 -14.92
C GLY A 225 -16.65 6.32 -14.12
N TRP A 226 -17.30 6.39 -12.97
CA TRP A 226 -17.66 5.19 -12.22
C TRP A 226 -19.04 4.69 -12.67
N SER A 227 -19.05 3.57 -13.40
CA SER A 227 -20.25 2.88 -13.84
C SER A 227 -21.10 2.28 -12.72
N GLY A 228 -20.60 2.25 -11.47
CA GLY A 228 -21.36 1.75 -10.31
C GLY A 228 -22.41 2.71 -9.77
N TRP A 229 -22.48 3.94 -10.28
CA TRP A 229 -23.57 4.89 -9.99
C TRP A 229 -24.78 4.74 -10.93
N LEU A 230 -24.61 4.04 -12.06
CA LEU A 230 -25.64 3.74 -13.05
C LEU A 230 -26.19 2.32 -12.82
#